data_AF-A0AAP0RQU1-F1
#
_entry.id   AF-A0AAP0RQU1-F1
#
_cell.length_a   1.000
_cell.length_b   1.000
_cell.length_c   1.000
_cell.angle_alpha   90.00
_cell.angle_beta   90.00
_cell.angle_gamma   90.00
#
_symmetry.space_group_name_H-M   'P 1'
#
loop_
_entity.id
_entity.type
_entity.pdbx_description
1 polymer ?
#
loop_
_entity_poly.entity_id
_entity_poly.type
_entity_poly.pdbx_seq_one_letter_code
_entity_poly.pdbx_strand_id
1 'polypeptide(L)'
;MIGLLFGIEVLAVVFGGWSGLEGSGDWGKVPATIPVIIFSLVYHDLAPVICAYLEADLARIRVSVFLGSLVPLLALLIWDAIALGLTAQTNQLADPVELLMSVKWSGVSFMVEAFSLLAVGTSLIGTLLAFSQFFKEQLNNLSWPSPSTKILQQPDKLFGLRKWWGSNKISFTTTAMVIAPTLLVSTTVPDAFSAATDIAGGYCMTMLYGVLPPAMAWAMHDRENEDNDQKALSRARPALIGAGLFACGIVTEQILQDLSVLHP
;
A
#
# COMPACT_ATOMS: atom_id res chain seq x y z
N MET A 1 -3.01 -4.89 14.61
CA MET A 1 -2.28 -4.55 13.36
C MET A 1 -1.97 -3.07 13.30
N ILE A 2 -2.94 -2.16 13.40
CA ILE A 2 -2.65 -0.72 13.56
C ILE A 2 -1.77 -0.41 14.79
N GLY A 3 -1.98 -1.09 15.92
CA GLY A 3 -1.07 -0.98 17.07
C GLY A 3 0.33 -1.59 16.85
N LEU A 4 0.48 -2.50 15.87
CA LEU A 4 1.78 -3.04 15.47
C LEU A 4 2.49 -2.04 14.56
N LEU A 5 1.78 -1.46 13.58
CA LEU A 5 2.18 -0.31 12.76
C LEU A 5 2.64 0.87 13.63
N PHE A 6 1.85 1.27 14.62
CA PHE A 6 2.22 2.32 15.56
C PHE A 6 3.40 1.90 16.46
N GLY A 7 3.44 0.63 16.88
CA GLY A 7 4.59 0.07 17.59
C GLY A 7 5.87 0.12 16.75
N ILE A 8 5.78 -0.07 15.44
CA ILE A 8 6.89 0.00 14.48
C ILE A 8 7.28 1.44 14.23
N GLU A 9 6.34 2.36 14.08
CA GLU A 9 6.61 3.80 13.98
C GLU A 9 7.33 4.30 15.22
N VAL A 10 6.83 3.96 16.42
CA VAL A 10 7.48 4.29 17.68
C VAL A 10 8.85 3.61 17.78
N LEU A 11 8.98 2.35 17.36
CA LEU A 11 10.26 1.64 17.39
C LEU A 11 11.26 2.19 16.36
N ALA A 12 10.82 2.53 15.16
CA ALA A 12 11.63 3.12 14.09
C ALA A 12 12.07 4.54 14.45
N VAL A 13 11.21 5.30 15.13
CA VAL A 13 11.53 6.65 15.60
C VAL A 13 12.41 6.62 16.86
N VAL A 14 12.19 5.66 17.77
CA VAL A 14 12.99 5.50 19.00
C VAL A 14 14.34 4.81 18.73
N PHE A 15 14.39 3.85 17.81
CA PHE A 15 15.60 3.10 17.43
C PHE A 15 16.23 3.55 16.10
N GLY A 16 15.63 4.49 15.37
CA GLY A 16 16.20 5.12 14.18
C GLY A 16 17.50 5.90 14.47
N GLY A 17 17.85 6.06 15.75
CA GLY A 17 19.17 6.41 16.23
C GLY A 17 19.97 5.21 16.70
N TRP A 18 20.14 4.15 15.90
CA TRP A 18 21.05 3.06 16.27
C TRP A 18 22.51 3.55 16.14
N SER A 19 23.08 3.95 17.27
CA SER A 19 24.52 4.16 17.53
C SER A 19 25.32 4.94 16.48
N GLY A 20 24.86 6.14 16.10
CA GLY A 20 25.66 7.00 15.20
C GLY A 20 25.21 8.45 15.02
N LEU A 21 24.03 8.84 15.51
CA LEU A 21 23.51 10.19 15.31
C LEU A 21 23.43 10.94 16.65
N GLU A 22 24.41 11.80 16.93
CA GLU A 22 24.36 12.79 18.03
C GLU A 22 23.34 13.93 17.75
N GLY A 23 22.36 13.71 16.87
CA GLY A 23 21.36 14.69 16.46
C GLY A 23 20.06 14.54 17.23
N SER A 24 19.60 15.59 17.90
CA SER A 24 18.24 15.70 18.43
C SER A 24 17.23 15.53 17.29
N GLY A 25 16.41 14.48 17.32
CA GLY A 25 15.35 14.26 16.33
C GLY A 25 14.33 15.40 16.36
N ASP A 26 14.04 15.98 15.19
CA ASP A 26 12.99 16.98 15.02
C ASP A 26 11.62 16.29 14.92
N TRP A 27 10.97 16.12 16.08
CA TRP A 27 9.65 15.51 16.20
C TRP A 27 8.57 16.23 15.38
N GLY A 28 8.81 17.49 14.99
CA GLY A 28 7.90 18.26 14.16
C GLY A 28 7.78 17.75 12.72
N LYS A 29 8.73 16.93 12.25
CA LYS A 29 8.72 16.38 10.88
C LYS A 29 8.16 14.96 10.76
N VAL A 30 7.96 14.27 11.88
CA VAL A 30 7.38 12.92 11.91
C VAL A 30 5.98 12.86 11.27
N PRO A 31 5.09 13.85 11.47
CA PRO A 31 3.76 13.77 10.89
C PRO A 31 3.75 13.75 9.36
N ALA A 32 4.72 14.39 8.71
CA ALA A 32 4.87 14.39 7.25
C ALA A 32 5.35 13.03 6.69
N THR A 33 5.94 12.17 7.53
CA THR A 33 6.43 10.83 7.10
C THR A 33 5.39 9.73 7.27
N ILE A 34 4.33 9.96 8.06
CA ILE A 34 3.25 8.99 8.33
C ILE A 34 2.63 8.45 7.02
N PRO A 35 2.30 9.26 6.00
CA PRO A 35 1.73 8.74 4.75
C PRO A 35 2.60 7.68 4.09
N VAL A 36 3.92 7.92 4.02
CA VAL A 36 4.89 7.00 3.41
C VAL A 36 4.99 5.71 4.21
N ILE A 37 4.97 5.78 5.54
CA ILE A 37 5.03 4.61 6.41
C ILE A 37 3.76 3.77 6.28
N ILE A 38 2.58 4.40 6.28
CA ILE A 38 1.31 3.72 6.03
C ILE A 38 1.35 3.02 4.66
N PHE A 39 1.78 3.72 3.61
CA PHE A 39 1.87 3.18 2.26
C PHE A 39 2.80 1.96 2.16
N SER A 40 3.99 2.02 2.77
CA SER A 40 4.99 0.93 2.70
C SER A 40 4.57 -0.34 3.43
N LEU A 41 3.67 -0.22 4.41
CA LEU A 41 3.20 -1.32 5.25
C LEU A 41 1.75 -1.74 4.95
N VAL A 42 1.19 -1.34 3.81
CA VAL A 42 -0.12 -1.81 3.35
C VAL A 42 -0.01 -3.23 2.79
N TYR A 43 -0.72 -4.17 3.43
CA TYR A 43 -0.94 -5.53 2.93
C TYR A 43 -2.39 -5.99 3.05
N HIS A 44 -3.30 -5.07 3.39
CA HIS A 44 -4.68 -5.35 3.74
C HIS A 44 -5.49 -5.90 2.55
N ASP A 45 -5.11 -5.55 1.32
CA ASP A 45 -5.61 -6.13 0.07
C ASP A 45 -5.55 -7.67 0.01
N LEU A 46 -4.56 -8.27 0.70
CA LEU A 46 -4.36 -9.72 0.71
C LEU A 46 -5.23 -10.43 1.75
N ALA A 47 -5.86 -9.71 2.67
CA ALA A 47 -6.63 -10.31 3.76
C ALA A 47 -7.76 -11.23 3.26
N PRO A 48 -8.59 -10.86 2.25
CA PRO A 48 -9.61 -11.75 1.72
C PRO A 48 -9.03 -13.02 1.10
N VAL A 49 -7.87 -12.91 0.42
CA VAL A 49 -7.19 -14.05 -0.21
C VAL A 49 -6.64 -15.01 0.84
N ILE A 50 -6.05 -14.49 1.91
CA ILE A 50 -5.54 -15.29 3.03
C ILE A 50 -6.68 -16.01 3.74
N CYS A 51 -7.80 -15.32 3.99
CA CYS A 51 -9.00 -15.91 4.60
C CYS A 51 -9.57 -17.04 3.74
N ALA A 52 -9.63 -16.86 2.42
CA ALA A 52 -10.09 -17.89 1.50
C ALA A 52 -9.11 -19.07 1.41
N TYR A 53 -7.80 -18.81 1.45
CA TYR A 53 -6.76 -19.83 1.35
C TYR A 53 -6.64 -20.71 2.61
N LEU A 54 -6.86 -20.13 3.80
CA LEU A 54 -6.76 -20.81 5.09
C LEU A 54 -8.11 -21.36 5.60
N GLU A 55 -9.12 -21.44 4.73
CA GLU A 55 -10.45 -21.97 5.06
C GLU A 55 -11.06 -21.34 6.33
N ALA A 56 -10.81 -20.04 6.55
CA ALA A 56 -11.24 -19.30 7.72
C ALA A 56 -10.71 -19.79 9.10
N ASP A 57 -9.60 -20.54 9.16
CA ASP A 57 -8.93 -20.89 10.43
C ASP A 57 -8.29 -19.64 11.08
N LEU A 58 -8.96 -19.10 12.10
CA LEU A 58 -8.54 -17.88 12.80
C LEU A 58 -7.14 -17.95 13.42
N ALA A 59 -6.72 -19.11 13.93
CA ALA A 59 -5.43 -19.24 14.58
C ALA A 59 -4.29 -19.14 13.55
N ARG A 60 -4.44 -19.85 12.43
CA ARG A 60 -3.48 -19.81 11.33
C ARG A 60 -3.46 -18.46 10.62
N ILE A 61 -4.62 -17.83 10.44
CA ILE A 61 -4.73 -16.50 9.84
C ILE A 61 -3.96 -15.48 10.69
N ARG A 62 -4.14 -15.48 12.02
CA ARG A 62 -3.42 -14.56 12.91
C ARG A 62 -1.91 -14.75 12.83
N VAL A 63 -1.43 -15.99 12.83
CA VAL A 63 0.02 -16.28 12.73
C VAL A 63 0.55 -15.87 11.36
N SER A 64 -0.15 -16.23 10.28
CA SER A 64 0.25 -15.87 8.91
C SER A 64 0.34 -14.37 8.73
N VAL A 65 -0.64 -13.62 9.22
CA VAL A 65 -0.67 -12.16 9.17
C VAL A 65 0.43 -11.55 10.03
N PHE A 66 0.63 -12.06 11.25
CA PHE A 66 1.68 -11.56 12.14
C PHE A 66 3.08 -11.78 11.55
N LEU A 67 3.38 -13.01 11.13
CA LEU A 67 4.67 -13.37 10.55
C LEU A 67 4.89 -12.67 9.21
N GLY A 68 3.85 -12.56 8.39
CA GLY A 68 3.86 -11.83 7.13
C GLY A 68 4.05 -10.32 7.28
N SER A 69 3.64 -9.73 8.41
CA SER A 69 3.91 -8.31 8.72
C SER A 69 5.30 -8.07 9.30
N LEU A 70 5.83 -9.04 10.08
CA LEU A 70 7.12 -8.91 10.75
C LEU A 70 8.29 -8.93 9.75
N VAL A 71 8.18 -9.71 8.67
CA VAL A 71 9.27 -9.84 7.68
C VAL A 71 9.51 -8.53 6.89
N PRO A 72 8.50 -7.91 6.23
CA PRO A 72 8.69 -6.65 5.52
C PRO A 72 9.15 -5.51 6.44
N LEU A 73 8.61 -5.46 7.65
CA LEU A 73 9.01 -4.51 8.69
C LEU A 73 10.51 -4.60 9.01
N LEU A 74 11.01 -5.80 9.31
CA LEU A 74 12.44 -5.98 9.61
C LEU A 74 13.31 -5.63 8.39
N ALA A 75 12.86 -5.98 7.19
CA ALA A 75 13.56 -5.62 5.96
C ALA A 75 13.65 -4.10 5.77
N LEU A 76 12.55 -3.37 6.02
CA LEU A 76 12.51 -1.90 5.96
C LEU A 76 13.44 -1.28 7.00
N LEU A 77 13.39 -1.72 8.26
CA LEU A 77 14.27 -1.19 9.32
C LEU A 77 15.76 -1.42 9.02
N ILE A 78 16.12 -2.60 8.49
CA ILE A 78 17.50 -2.89 8.10
C ILE A 78 17.92 -1.97 6.95
N TRP A 79 17.06 -1.76 5.96
CA TRP A 79 17.35 -0.91 4.82
C TRP A 79 17.48 0.56 5.22
N ASP A 80 16.58 1.07 6.06
CA ASP A 80 16.64 2.44 6.60
C ASP A 80 17.92 2.66 7.42
N ALA A 81 18.31 1.70 8.26
CA ALA A 81 19.55 1.78 9.03
C ALA A 81 20.79 1.85 8.12
N ILE A 82 20.81 1.09 7.02
CA ILE A 82 21.88 1.15 6.02
C ILE A 82 21.89 2.51 5.33
N ALA A 83 20.72 2.99 4.86
CA ALA A 83 20.61 4.27 4.16
C ALA A 83 21.06 5.44 5.03
N LEU A 84 20.56 5.52 6.28
CA LEU A 84 20.94 6.55 7.24
C LEU A 84 22.42 6.45 7.63
N GLY A 85 22.96 5.24 7.79
CA GLY A 85 24.37 5.00 8.08
C GLY A 85 25.29 5.51 6.98
N LEU A 86 24.90 5.35 5.71
CA LEU A 86 25.65 5.86 4.56
C LEU A 86 25.67 7.40 4.52
N THR A 87 24.54 8.05 4.80
CA THR A 87 24.43 9.53 4.81
C THR A 87 25.19 10.16 5.98
N ALA A 88 25.22 9.52 7.15
CA ALA A 88 25.95 10.03 8.31
C ALA A 88 27.48 10.12 8.07
N GLN A 89 28.02 9.30 7.17
CA GLN A 89 29.45 9.18 6.94
C GLN A 89 30.02 10.26 6.00
N THR A 90 29.17 10.98 5.27
CA THR A 90 29.59 11.85 4.15
C THR A 90 29.46 13.34 4.40
N ASN A 91 28.84 13.80 5.50
CA ASN A 91 28.62 15.22 5.85
C ASN A 91 28.01 16.11 4.73
N GLN A 92 27.57 15.51 3.62
CA GLN A 92 26.93 16.14 2.47
C GLN A 92 25.61 15.42 2.23
N LEU A 93 24.55 16.17 1.93
CA LEU A 93 23.25 15.67 1.48
C LEU A 93 23.36 15.01 0.09
N ALA A 94 24.21 13.99 -0.04
CA ALA A 94 24.31 13.18 -1.24
C ALA A 94 23.25 12.07 -1.18
N ASP A 95 22.58 11.84 -2.30
CA ASP A 95 21.64 10.73 -2.46
C ASP A 95 22.39 9.41 -2.17
N PRO A 96 21.92 8.57 -1.21
CA PRO A 96 22.57 7.30 -0.86
C PRO A 96 22.76 6.37 -2.08
N VAL A 97 21.92 6.50 -3.12
CA VAL A 97 22.07 5.72 -4.36
C VAL A 97 23.27 6.23 -5.18
N GLU A 98 23.48 7.53 -5.25
CA GLU A 98 24.65 8.13 -5.93
C GLU A 98 25.95 7.75 -5.21
N LEU A 99 25.91 7.66 -3.89
CA LEU A 99 27.04 7.18 -3.09
C LEU A 99 27.37 5.71 -3.39
N LEU A 100 26.36 4.84 -3.51
CA LEU A 100 26.55 3.44 -3.92
C LEU A 100 27.12 3.33 -5.35
N MET A 101 26.72 4.23 -6.25
CA MET A 101 27.24 4.30 -7.62
C MET A 101 28.68 4.85 -7.70
N SER A 102 29.15 5.58 -6.68
CA SER A 102 30.50 6.14 -6.62
C SER A 102 31.61 5.08 -6.34
N VAL A 103 31.22 3.87 -5.93
CA VAL A 103 32.15 2.76 -5.67
C VAL A 103 32.79 2.30 -6.99
N LYS A 104 34.11 2.47 -7.10
CA LYS A 104 34.97 2.18 -8.28
C LYS A 104 35.08 0.68 -8.63
N TRP A 105 33.97 -0.01 -8.86
CA TRP A 105 33.95 -1.32 -9.52
C TRP A 105 33.20 -1.20 -10.85
N SER A 106 33.93 -1.39 -11.96
CA SER A 106 33.48 -1.10 -13.32
C SER A 106 32.22 -1.86 -13.80
N GLY A 107 31.78 -2.90 -13.07
CA GLY A 107 30.58 -3.68 -13.39
C GLY A 107 29.39 -3.50 -12.45
N VAL A 108 29.57 -2.91 -11.26
CA VAL A 108 28.50 -2.86 -10.23
C VAL A 108 27.38 -1.90 -10.65
N SER A 109 27.73 -0.73 -11.20
CA SER A 109 26.74 0.25 -11.68
C SER A 109 25.79 -0.36 -12.70
N PHE A 110 26.32 -1.08 -13.69
CA PHE A 110 25.51 -1.73 -14.73
C PHE A 110 24.62 -2.85 -14.15
N MET A 111 25.12 -3.65 -13.21
CA MET A 111 24.33 -4.70 -12.58
C MET A 111 23.19 -4.13 -11.73
N VAL A 112 23.45 -3.07 -10.96
CA VAL A 112 22.44 -2.40 -10.13
C VAL A 112 21.38 -1.73 -11.00
N GLU A 113 21.79 -1.04 -12.06
CA GLU A 113 20.87 -0.41 -13.02
C GLU A 113 20.00 -1.45 -13.73
N ALA A 114 20.59 -2.53 -14.25
CA ALA A 114 19.85 -3.60 -14.90
C ALA A 114 18.89 -4.30 -13.93
N PHE A 115 19.34 -4.59 -12.70
CA PHE A 115 18.49 -5.17 -11.66
C PHE A 115 17.32 -4.25 -11.33
N SER A 116 17.57 -2.95 -11.13
CA SER A 116 16.55 -1.94 -10.84
C SER A 116 15.54 -1.85 -11.99
N LEU A 117 15.99 -1.77 -13.24
CA LEU A 117 15.12 -1.73 -14.41
C LEU A 117 14.26 -2.99 -14.55
N LEU A 118 14.82 -4.18 -14.31
CA LEU A 118 14.07 -5.43 -14.34
C LEU A 118 13.07 -5.52 -13.18
N ALA A 119 13.49 -5.13 -11.98
CA ALA A 119 12.64 -5.15 -10.78
C ALA A 119 11.46 -4.19 -10.93
N VAL A 120 11.70 -2.94 -11.33
CA VAL A 120 10.65 -1.95 -11.59
C VAL A 120 9.78 -2.39 -12.77
N GLY A 121 10.38 -2.89 -13.85
CA GLY A 121 9.66 -3.34 -15.04
C GLY A 121 8.70 -4.49 -14.76
N THR A 122 9.12 -5.49 -13.99
CA THR A 122 8.26 -6.62 -13.62
C THR A 122 7.11 -6.19 -12.70
N SER A 123 7.35 -5.28 -11.76
CA SER A 123 6.31 -4.69 -10.91
C SER A 123 5.30 -3.85 -11.72
N LEU A 124 5.79 -3.06 -12.68
CA LEU A 124 4.97 -2.24 -13.56
C LEU A 124 4.05 -3.10 -14.43
N ILE A 125 4.56 -4.22 -14.98
CA ILE A 125 3.76 -5.16 -15.77
C ILE A 125 2.59 -5.72 -14.94
N GLY A 126 2.84 -6.15 -13.70
CA GLY A 126 1.80 -6.64 -12.81
C GLY A 126 0.71 -5.58 -12.55
N THR A 127 1.13 -4.35 -12.27
CA THR A 127 0.24 -3.22 -12.01
C THR A 127 -0.59 -2.87 -13.24
N LEU A 128 0.03 -2.75 -14.42
CA LEU A 128 -0.67 -2.46 -15.68
C LEU A 128 -1.69 -3.55 -16.05
N LEU A 129 -1.37 -4.82 -15.82
CA LEU A 129 -2.30 -5.92 -16.05
C LEU A 129 -3.50 -5.85 -15.11
N ALA A 130 -3.28 -5.60 -13.82
CA ALA A 130 -4.36 -5.46 -12.83
C ALA A 130 -5.29 -4.29 -13.18
N PHE A 131 -4.74 -3.10 -13.46
CA PHE A 131 -5.54 -1.94 -13.86
C PHE A 131 -6.29 -2.16 -15.18
N SER A 132 -5.67 -2.80 -16.16
CA SER A 132 -6.30 -3.10 -17.44
C SER A 132 -7.48 -4.05 -17.28
N GLN A 133 -7.36 -5.07 -16.43
CA GLN A 133 -8.47 -5.98 -16.11
C GLN A 133 -9.61 -5.26 -15.40
N PHE A 134 -9.29 -4.43 -14.39
CA PHE A 134 -10.28 -3.63 -13.67
C PHE A 134 -11.06 -2.69 -14.62
N PHE A 135 -10.35 -1.91 -15.44
CA PHE A 135 -11.01 -1.00 -16.39
C PHE A 135 -11.85 -1.74 -17.44
N LYS A 136 -11.39 -2.91 -17.89
CA LYS A 136 -12.15 -3.74 -18.82
C LYS A 136 -13.47 -4.20 -18.20
N GLU A 137 -13.45 -4.60 -16.94
CA GLU A 137 -14.66 -4.98 -16.20
C GLU A 137 -15.60 -3.79 -16.02
N GLN A 138 -15.07 -2.63 -15.61
CA GLN A 138 -15.86 -1.40 -15.46
C GLN A 138 -16.50 -0.93 -16.78
N LEU A 139 -15.75 -0.99 -17.90
CA LEU A 139 -16.26 -0.61 -19.22
C LEU A 139 -17.34 -1.58 -19.71
N ASN A 140 -17.19 -2.88 -19.44
CA ASN A 140 -18.22 -3.88 -19.77
C ASN A 140 -19.49 -3.68 -18.94
N ASN A 141 -19.36 -3.42 -17.63
CA ASN A 141 -20.49 -3.13 -16.75
C ASN A 141 -21.24 -1.85 -17.17
N LEU A 142 -20.52 -0.84 -17.65
CA LEU A 142 -21.12 0.41 -18.14
C LEU A 142 -21.80 0.24 -19.51
N SER A 143 -21.25 -0.61 -20.39
CA SER A 143 -21.74 -0.74 -21.76
C SER A 143 -23.03 -1.57 -21.88
N TRP A 144 -23.32 -2.46 -20.91
CA TRP A 144 -24.50 -3.33 -20.92
C TRP A 144 -25.03 -3.55 -19.49
N PRO A 145 -26.16 -2.93 -19.08
CA PRO A 145 -26.88 -3.36 -17.89
C PRO A 145 -27.64 -4.65 -18.22
N SER A 146 -26.93 -5.77 -18.37
CA SER A 146 -27.59 -7.07 -18.46
C SER A 146 -27.78 -7.62 -17.04
N PRO A 147 -29.01 -7.95 -16.61
CA PRO A 147 -29.19 -8.61 -15.34
C PRO A 147 -28.67 -10.03 -15.50
N SER A 148 -27.64 -10.40 -14.74
CA SER A 148 -27.20 -11.80 -14.68
C SER A 148 -26.82 -12.15 -13.25
N THR A 149 -27.88 -12.43 -12.50
CA THR A 149 -27.93 -13.60 -11.62
C THR A 149 -27.19 -14.76 -12.28
N LYS A 150 -26.04 -15.15 -11.74
CA LYS A 150 -25.59 -16.56 -11.72
C LYS A 150 -24.43 -16.74 -10.75
N ILE A 151 -24.84 -17.18 -9.56
CA ILE A 151 -24.06 -17.92 -8.58
C ILE A 151 -23.35 -19.10 -9.28
N LEU A 152 -22.04 -19.22 -9.00
CA LEU A 152 -21.24 -20.44 -8.98
C LEU A 152 -21.14 -21.25 -10.29
N GLN A 153 -20.15 -20.93 -11.13
CA GLN A 153 -19.57 -21.89 -12.08
C GLN A 153 -18.04 -21.86 -12.05
N GLN A 154 -17.51 -23.07 -12.01
CA GLN A 154 -16.14 -23.54 -11.76
C GLN A 154 -15.08 -22.93 -12.71
N PRO A 155 -13.80 -22.83 -12.28
CA PRO A 155 -12.78 -22.08 -13.03
C PRO A 155 -12.11 -22.94 -14.11
N ASP A 156 -12.56 -22.81 -15.36
CA ASP A 156 -11.81 -23.33 -16.51
C ASP A 156 -10.68 -22.36 -16.88
N LYS A 157 -9.55 -22.49 -16.17
CA LYS A 157 -8.34 -21.65 -16.28
C LYS A 157 -7.69 -21.62 -17.67
N LEU A 158 -8.06 -22.51 -18.60
CA LEU A 158 -7.43 -22.63 -19.91
C LEU A 158 -8.16 -21.87 -21.04
N PHE A 159 -9.48 -21.63 -20.90
CA PHE A 159 -10.29 -21.04 -21.98
C PHE A 159 -10.23 -19.49 -21.98
N GLY A 160 -9.90 -18.87 -20.84
CA GLY A 160 -9.79 -17.41 -20.69
C GLY A 160 -8.58 -16.77 -21.39
N LEU A 161 -7.44 -17.48 -21.46
CA LEU A 161 -6.20 -16.99 -22.11
C LEU A 161 -6.36 -16.81 -23.63
N ARG A 162 -7.15 -17.66 -24.28
CA ARG A 162 -7.38 -17.59 -25.75
C ARG A 162 -8.37 -16.48 -26.13
N LYS A 163 -9.37 -16.23 -25.28
CA LYS A 163 -10.35 -15.14 -25.48
C LYS A 163 -9.77 -13.77 -25.09
N TRP A 164 -8.76 -13.72 -24.21
CA TRP A 164 -7.99 -12.53 -23.86
C TRP A 164 -7.25 -11.93 -25.06
N TRP A 165 -6.68 -12.77 -25.93
CA TRP A 165 -6.03 -12.32 -27.17
C TRP A 165 -7.02 -11.97 -28.31
N GLY A 166 -8.22 -12.56 -28.31
CA GLY A 166 -9.17 -12.49 -29.44
C GLY A 166 -10.04 -11.23 -29.53
N SER A 167 -10.11 -10.38 -28.51
CA SER A 167 -10.87 -9.11 -28.54
C SER A 167 -9.93 -7.91 -28.66
N ASN A 168 -9.17 -7.90 -29.76
CA ASN A 168 -7.95 -7.12 -29.94
C ASN A 168 -8.13 -5.60 -29.82
N LYS A 169 -9.32 -5.06 -30.14
CA LYS A 169 -9.56 -3.60 -30.13
C LYS A 169 -9.84 -3.05 -28.73
N ILE A 170 -10.68 -3.73 -27.93
CA ILE A 170 -11.05 -3.29 -26.58
C ILE A 170 -9.87 -3.45 -25.62
N SER A 171 -9.10 -4.55 -25.75
CA SER A 171 -7.93 -4.78 -24.91
C SER A 171 -6.83 -3.72 -25.14
N PHE A 172 -6.62 -3.32 -26.39
CA PHE A 172 -5.64 -2.29 -26.72
C PHE A 172 -6.10 -0.90 -26.25
N THR A 173 -7.38 -0.54 -26.44
CA THR A 173 -7.92 0.75 -25.95
C THR A 173 -7.87 0.86 -24.43
N THR A 174 -8.20 -0.21 -23.71
CA THR A 174 -8.12 -0.20 -22.24
C THR A 174 -6.67 -0.07 -21.76
N THR A 175 -5.74 -0.77 -22.40
CA THR A 175 -4.32 -0.68 -22.06
C THR A 175 -3.76 0.73 -22.36
N ALA A 176 -4.12 1.33 -23.50
CA ALA A 176 -3.75 2.70 -23.82
C ALA A 176 -4.35 3.72 -22.84
N MET A 177 -5.58 3.52 -22.40
CA MET A 177 -6.25 4.38 -21.43
C MET A 177 -5.60 4.34 -20.04
N VAL A 178 -4.95 3.24 -19.66
CA VAL A 178 -4.19 3.12 -18.40
C VAL A 178 -2.77 3.69 -18.54
N ILE A 179 -2.10 3.41 -19.66
CA ILE A 179 -0.71 3.83 -19.87
C ILE A 179 -0.61 5.33 -20.17
N ALA A 180 -1.53 5.90 -20.96
CA ALA A 180 -1.40 7.29 -21.39
C ALA A 180 -1.42 8.30 -20.23
N PRO A 181 -2.33 8.21 -19.23
CA PRO A 181 -2.31 9.13 -18.09
C PRO A 181 -1.07 8.95 -17.22
N THR A 182 -0.65 7.70 -16.97
CA THR A 182 0.52 7.40 -16.13
C THR A 182 1.82 7.91 -16.77
N LEU A 183 1.97 7.75 -18.09
CA LEU A 183 3.10 8.29 -18.84
C LEU A 183 3.10 9.83 -18.89
N LEU A 184 1.91 10.45 -19.02
CA LEU A 184 1.77 11.90 -19.04
C LEU A 184 2.19 12.50 -17.70
N VAL A 185 1.71 11.95 -16.58
CA VAL A 185 2.11 12.41 -15.24
C VAL A 185 3.60 12.22 -15.02
N SER A 186 4.16 11.07 -15.42
CA SER A 186 5.59 10.78 -15.29
C SER A 186 6.50 11.72 -16.08
N THR A 187 6.03 12.29 -17.19
CA THR A 187 6.82 13.20 -18.04
C THR A 187 6.65 14.67 -17.69
N THR A 188 5.53 15.04 -17.06
CA THR A 188 5.21 16.43 -16.72
C THR A 188 5.69 16.82 -15.33
N VAL A 189 5.76 15.88 -14.38
CA VAL A 189 6.16 16.13 -12.99
C VAL A 189 7.26 15.15 -12.58
N PRO A 190 8.54 15.58 -12.55
CA PRO A 190 9.67 14.69 -12.23
C PRO A 190 9.64 14.18 -10.78
N ASP A 191 9.06 14.95 -9.85
CA ASP A 191 8.92 14.59 -8.43
C ASP A 191 7.53 14.01 -8.09
N ALA A 192 6.82 13.47 -9.09
CA ALA A 192 5.48 12.93 -8.90
C ALA A 192 5.43 11.78 -7.89
N PHE A 193 6.54 11.05 -7.70
CA PHE A 193 6.57 9.87 -6.85
C PHE A 193 6.29 10.20 -5.38
N SER A 194 7.00 11.17 -4.78
CA SER A 194 6.81 11.52 -3.36
C SER A 194 5.39 12.01 -3.11
N ALA A 195 4.91 12.96 -3.92
CA ALA A 195 3.56 13.49 -3.79
C ALA A 195 2.49 12.42 -4.02
N ALA A 196 2.70 11.50 -4.97
CA ALA A 196 1.77 10.39 -5.20
C ALA A 196 1.74 9.42 -4.02
N THR A 197 2.89 9.12 -3.41
CA THR A 197 2.98 8.27 -2.22
C THR A 197 2.31 8.94 -1.02
N ASP A 198 2.49 10.25 -0.85
CA ASP A 198 1.86 11.01 0.24
C ASP A 198 0.33 11.02 0.08
N ILE A 199 -0.18 11.25 -1.13
CA ILE A 199 -1.62 11.22 -1.40
C ILE A 199 -2.18 9.79 -1.26
N ALA A 200 -1.48 8.79 -1.79
CA ALA A 200 -1.93 7.40 -1.75
C ALA A 200 -1.93 6.85 -0.32
N GLY A 201 -0.83 7.01 0.41
CA GLY A 201 -0.73 6.59 1.80
C GLY A 201 -1.63 7.38 2.72
N GLY A 202 -1.66 8.70 2.54
CA GLY A 202 -2.40 9.61 3.39
C GLY A 202 -3.89 9.50 3.23
N TYR A 203 -4.42 9.60 2.02
CA TYR A 203 -5.86 9.62 1.79
C TYR A 203 -6.43 8.26 1.37
N CYS A 204 -5.82 7.60 0.38
CA CYS A 204 -6.41 6.39 -0.20
C CYS A 204 -6.37 5.22 0.78
N MET A 205 -5.19 4.92 1.34
CA MET A 205 -5.00 3.77 2.21
C MET A 205 -5.68 3.94 3.57
N THR A 206 -5.63 5.13 4.16
CA THR A 206 -6.34 5.41 5.42
C THR A 206 -7.85 5.32 5.25
N MET A 207 -8.39 5.77 4.12
CA MET A 207 -9.83 5.67 3.85
C MET A 207 -10.23 4.22 3.61
N LEU A 208 -9.51 3.49 2.75
CA LEU A 208 -9.82 2.10 2.38
C LEU A 208 -9.61 1.10 3.51
N TYR A 209 -8.58 1.28 4.35
CA TYR A 209 -8.22 0.30 5.39
C TYR A 209 -8.39 0.81 6.82
N GLY A 210 -8.41 2.12 7.02
CA GLY A 210 -8.69 2.73 8.31
C GLY A 210 -10.17 2.94 8.55
N VAL A 211 -10.86 3.64 7.63
CA VAL A 211 -12.26 4.07 7.81
C VAL A 211 -13.27 3.03 7.32
N LEU A 212 -13.04 2.46 6.13
CA LEU A 212 -14.00 1.57 5.48
C LEU A 212 -14.26 0.27 6.25
N PRO A 213 -13.25 -0.44 6.82
CA PRO A 213 -13.53 -1.70 7.52
C PRO A 213 -14.34 -1.52 8.81
N PRO A 214 -14.08 -0.51 9.67
CA PRO A 214 -14.98 -0.20 10.77
C PRO A 214 -16.40 0.17 10.34
N ALA A 215 -16.54 0.96 9.26
CA ALA A 215 -17.85 1.30 8.71
C ALA A 215 -18.59 0.07 8.18
N MET A 216 -17.89 -0.83 7.48
CA MET A 216 -18.44 -2.10 6.98
C MET A 216 -18.89 -3.01 8.13
N ALA A 217 -18.09 -3.14 9.18
CA ALA A 217 -18.46 -3.91 10.37
C ALA A 217 -19.69 -3.32 11.08
N TRP A 218 -19.81 -1.99 11.12
CA TRP A 218 -21.00 -1.32 11.67
C TRP A 218 -22.25 -1.52 10.80
N ALA A 219 -22.12 -1.39 9.48
CA ALA A 219 -23.24 -1.59 8.55
C ALA A 219 -23.72 -3.04 8.52
N MET A 220 -22.82 -4.01 8.69
CA MET A 220 -23.16 -5.42 8.79
C MET A 220 -23.95 -5.71 10.08
N HIS A 221 -23.60 -5.04 11.18
CA HIS A 221 -24.30 -5.16 12.45
C HIS A 221 -25.75 -4.66 12.40
N ASP A 222 -26.04 -3.56 11.68
CA ASP A 222 -27.40 -3.01 11.59
C ASP A 222 -28.36 -3.96 10.83
N ARG A 223 -27.80 -4.85 10.00
CA ARG A 223 -28.55 -5.88 9.27
C ARG A 223 -28.71 -7.21 10.02
N GLU A 224 -27.87 -7.50 11.00
CA GLU A 224 -27.81 -8.80 11.70
C GLU A 224 -28.49 -8.76 13.08
N ASN A 225 -29.20 -7.68 13.40
CA ASN A 225 -29.94 -7.44 14.64
C ASN A 225 -31.17 -8.36 14.83
N GLU A 226 -31.25 -9.49 14.12
CA GLU A 226 -32.33 -10.49 14.19
C GLU A 226 -31.90 -11.85 14.74
N ASP A 227 -30.61 -12.16 14.98
CA ASP A 227 -30.26 -13.45 15.60
C ASP A 227 -29.01 -13.48 16.51
N ASN A 228 -28.99 -14.49 17.39
CA ASN A 228 -28.29 -14.65 18.68
C ASN A 228 -26.75 -14.44 18.81
N ASP A 229 -26.02 -13.81 17.88
CA ASP A 229 -24.54 -13.65 17.93
C ASP A 229 -24.04 -12.40 18.70
N GLN A 230 -24.90 -11.82 19.54
CA GLN A 230 -24.67 -10.57 20.29
C GLN A 230 -23.43 -10.55 21.21
N LYS A 231 -22.95 -11.71 21.68
CA LYS A 231 -21.95 -11.79 22.78
C LYS A 231 -20.49 -11.74 22.35
N ALA A 232 -20.13 -12.29 21.19
CA ALA A 232 -18.72 -12.30 20.74
C ALA A 232 -18.28 -10.91 20.23
N LEU A 233 -19.20 -10.17 19.60
CA LEU A 233 -18.89 -8.91 18.90
C LEU A 233 -19.15 -7.64 19.72
N SER A 234 -19.97 -7.69 20.78
CA SER A 234 -20.13 -6.56 21.72
C SER A 234 -18.81 -6.16 22.40
N ARG A 235 -17.90 -7.14 22.58
CA ARG A 235 -16.54 -6.92 23.10
C ARG A 235 -15.62 -6.20 22.09
N ALA A 236 -15.91 -6.28 20.79
CA ALA A 236 -15.11 -5.68 19.72
C ALA A 236 -15.58 -4.27 19.31
N ARG A 237 -16.81 -3.86 19.68
CA ARG A 237 -17.36 -2.52 19.44
C ARG A 237 -16.43 -1.36 19.87
N PRO A 238 -15.84 -1.35 21.08
CA PRO A 238 -14.94 -0.25 21.46
C PRO A 238 -13.65 -0.24 20.64
N ALA A 239 -13.15 -1.41 20.20
CA ALA A 239 -11.96 -1.49 19.36
C ALA A 239 -12.24 -1.01 17.92
N LEU A 240 -13.43 -1.27 17.39
CA LEU A 240 -13.89 -0.78 16.08
C LEU A 240 -14.08 0.74 16.06
N ILE A 241 -14.73 1.30 17.08
CA ILE A 241 -14.91 2.75 17.23
C ILE A 241 -13.56 3.43 17.44
N GLY A 242 -12.69 2.85 18.28
CA GLY A 242 -11.33 3.36 18.50
C GLY A 242 -10.50 3.36 17.22
N ALA A 243 -10.55 2.28 16.43
CA ALA A 243 -9.85 2.19 15.16
C ALA A 243 -10.38 3.20 14.13
N GLY A 244 -11.71 3.37 14.02
CA GLY A 244 -12.33 4.33 13.12
C GLY A 244 -12.03 5.78 13.49
N LEU A 245 -12.13 6.14 14.78
CA LEU A 245 -11.75 7.48 15.27
C LEU A 245 -10.27 7.77 15.06
N PHE A 246 -9.41 6.78 15.27
CA PHE A 246 -7.97 6.90 15.02
C PHE A 246 -7.66 7.13 13.55
N ALA A 247 -8.30 6.36 12.64
CA ALA A 247 -8.17 6.57 11.20
C ALA A 247 -8.66 7.95 10.76
N CYS A 248 -9.81 8.39 11.28
CA CYS A 248 -10.29 9.76 11.04
C CYS A 248 -9.31 10.81 11.56
N GLY A 249 -8.69 10.58 12.73
CA GLY A 249 -7.66 11.42 13.32
C GLY A 249 -6.48 11.64 12.37
N ILE A 250 -5.92 10.56 11.83
CA ILE A 250 -4.82 10.61 10.85
C ILE A 250 -5.21 11.42 9.61
N VAL A 251 -6.41 11.20 9.07
CA VAL A 251 -6.90 11.94 7.90
C VAL A 251 -7.05 13.43 8.22
N THR A 252 -7.62 13.79 9.37
CA THR A 252 -7.71 15.20 9.79
C THR A 252 -6.34 15.86 9.98
N GLU A 253 -5.36 15.11 10.50
CA GLU A 253 -4.00 15.62 10.68
C GLU A 253 -3.32 15.87 9.33
N GLN A 254 -3.50 14.97 8.36
CA GLN A 254 -2.99 15.16 6.99
C GLN A 254 -3.65 16.33 6.27
N ILE A 255 -4.97 16.49 6.43
CA ILE A 255 -5.69 17.65 5.89
C ILE A 255 -5.15 18.95 6.50
N LEU A 256 -4.88 18.98 7.81
CA LEU A 256 -4.30 20.13 8.49
C LEU A 256 -2.88 20.45 7.98
N GLN A 257 -2.06 19.43 7.73
CA GLN A 257 -0.73 19.61 7.16
C GLN A 257 -0.79 20.18 5.75
N ASP A 258 -1.60 19.61 4.85
CA ASP A 258 -1.76 20.11 3.49
C ASP A 258 -2.28 21.56 3.47
N LEU A 259 -3.20 21.90 4.39
CA LEU A 259 -3.75 23.24 4.50
C LEU A 259 -2.74 24.24 5.08
N SER A 260 -1.86 23.79 5.99
CA SER A 260 -0.75 24.60 6.51
C SER A 260 0.35 24.87 5.48
N VAL A 261 0.56 23.96 4.53
CA VAL A 261 1.46 24.17 3.39
C VAL A 261 0.86 25.18 2.39
N LEU A 262 -0.46 25.25 2.29
CA LEU A 262 -1.17 26.16 1.38
C LEU A 262 -1.27 27.61 1.91
N HIS A 263 -1.15 27.82 3.22
CA HIS A 263 -1.20 29.13 3.89
C HIS A 263 0.11 29.35 4.68
N PRO A 264 1.13 29.99 4.07
CA PRO A 264 2.38 30.32 4.76
C PRO A 264 2.21 31.41 5.83
#